data_AF-A0A497PKG5-F1
#
_entry.id   AF-A0A497PKG5-F1
#
_cell.length_a   1.000
_cell.length_b   1.000
_cell.length_c   1.000
_cell.angle_alpha   90.00
_cell.angle_beta   90.00
_cell.angle_gamma   90.00
#
_symmetry.space_group_name_H-M   'P 1'
#
loop_
_entity.id
_entity.type
_entity.pdbx_description
1 polymer ?
#
loop_
_entity_poly.entity_id
_entity_poly.type
_entity_poly.pdbx_seq_one_letter_code
_entity_poly.pdbx_strand_id
1 'polypeptide(L)'
;MQTYGYGFPHLGENREFKKITESLWKKEISEDKFEEALDQLEKDILSVYDEFVDKYPVGEITKYDKMLDTACMLGIYSVKNISGYYQLCRGKNALELTKWFNTNYHYLVPDFSQINDKFSLEQLNFEELKKYKKGVPYLIGPFTFLKLSKGISNGKFRNFLLSLSNVYSELLQELDEIHIDEPAFCLDLSSEEIELIKKAYDSFKTSKCKIHLFTYYDSVDFLEVLYDLPVYAIGLDFINGKENIHHIKKYSFPDDKVLIAGVVNGRNIWRTNIKERVAFLEEISSYAKNIIISNASPLYHLPITVEGENLDERLIKRIAFAKERLQELKLISMAFEGDWRLADEWNEGTVDFGKNDNVRERITNLKDKDFQRHCDYTERYRKQGEILNLPLFPTTTIGSFPQDNEVRRKRYLSRKGKINN
;
A
#
# COMPACT_ATOMS: atom_id res chain seq x y z
N MET A 1 9.48 12.69 -19.29
CA MET A 1 8.22 13.02 -18.58
C MET A 1 8.49 12.98 -17.08
N GLN A 2 7.82 13.76 -16.23
CA GLN A 2 8.11 13.70 -14.79
C GLN A 2 7.70 12.35 -14.19
N THR A 3 8.45 11.87 -13.18
CA THR A 3 8.22 10.62 -12.46
C THR A 3 7.85 10.85 -11.00
N TYR A 4 6.97 10.01 -10.45
CA TYR A 4 6.55 10.01 -9.05
C TYR A 4 6.64 8.61 -8.46
N GLY A 5 7.47 8.41 -7.44
CA GLY A 5 7.55 7.16 -6.68
C GLY A 5 6.87 7.30 -5.32
N TYR A 6 6.17 6.28 -4.82
CA TYR A 6 5.58 6.31 -3.47
C TYR A 6 5.45 4.95 -2.80
N GLY A 7 5.35 4.97 -1.47
CA GLY A 7 5.15 3.82 -0.63
C GLY A 7 6.33 2.89 -0.56
N PHE A 8 7.57 3.37 -0.46
CA PHE A 8 8.73 2.47 -0.43
C PHE A 8 8.69 1.55 0.82
N PRO A 9 9.11 0.28 0.75
CA PRO A 9 9.12 -0.59 1.92
C PRO A 9 10.05 -0.07 3.02
N HIS A 10 9.49 0.18 4.19
CA HIS A 10 10.20 0.73 5.35
C HIS A 10 10.85 -0.33 6.25
N LEU A 11 11.02 -1.58 5.79
CA LEU A 11 11.65 -2.61 6.62
C LEU A 11 13.16 -2.42 6.76
N GLY A 12 13.79 -1.79 5.75
CA GLY A 12 15.24 -1.79 5.55
C GLY A 12 15.76 -3.13 5.00
N GLU A 13 16.84 -3.09 4.21
CA GLU A 13 17.37 -4.25 3.48
C GLU A 13 17.70 -5.43 4.40
N ASN A 14 18.14 -5.17 5.63
CA ASN A 14 18.45 -6.18 6.64
C ASN A 14 17.41 -6.24 7.76
N ARG A 15 16.20 -5.73 7.52
CA ARG A 15 15.09 -5.64 8.48
C ARG A 15 15.45 -4.80 9.71
N GLU A 16 16.13 -3.69 9.48
CA GLU A 16 16.55 -2.68 10.44
C GLU A 16 15.35 -2.26 11.30
N PHE A 17 14.23 -1.89 10.66
CA PHE A 17 13.00 -1.48 11.34
C PHE A 17 12.50 -2.52 12.34
N LYS A 18 12.49 -3.79 11.93
CA LYS A 18 12.09 -4.90 12.80
C LYS A 18 13.04 -5.03 14.00
N LYS A 19 14.36 -4.95 13.77
CA LYS A 19 15.37 -5.12 14.82
C LYS A 19 15.25 -4.00 15.86
N ILE A 20 15.19 -2.74 15.44
CA ILE A 20 15.10 -1.60 16.35
C ILE A 20 13.79 -1.61 17.14
N THR A 21 12.67 -1.95 16.49
CA THR A 21 11.36 -2.05 17.14
C THR A 21 11.34 -3.15 18.21
N GLU A 22 11.88 -4.34 17.91
CA GLU A 22 11.95 -5.43 18.88
C GLU A 22 12.92 -5.12 20.03
N SER A 23 14.04 -4.47 19.77
CA SER A 23 14.98 -4.04 20.81
C SER A 23 14.36 -2.98 21.72
N LEU A 24 13.59 -2.03 21.18
CA LEU A 24 12.84 -1.07 21.99
C LEU A 24 11.83 -1.80 22.90
N TRP A 25 11.07 -2.77 22.37
CA TRP A 25 10.11 -3.54 23.18
C TRP A 25 10.76 -4.37 24.28
N LYS A 26 11.99 -4.83 24.05
CA LYS A 26 12.81 -5.53 25.06
C LYS A 26 13.52 -4.57 26.02
N LYS A 27 13.39 -3.26 25.83
CA LYS A 27 14.07 -2.20 26.58
C LYS A 27 15.60 -2.28 26.44
N GLU A 28 16.09 -2.76 25.31
CA GLU A 28 17.53 -2.83 24.98
C GLU A 28 18.06 -1.49 24.46
N ILE A 29 17.17 -0.61 23.96
CA ILE A 29 17.47 0.74 23.49
C ILE A 29 16.48 1.76 24.09
N SER A 30 16.87 3.04 24.13
CA SER A 30 16.00 4.16 24.55
C SER A 30 15.06 4.60 23.42
N GLU A 31 14.05 5.41 23.77
CA GLU A 31 13.15 6.04 22.79
C GLU A 31 13.93 6.94 21.83
N ASP A 32 14.87 7.76 22.33
CA ASP A 32 15.73 8.62 21.49
C ASP A 32 16.52 7.81 20.46
N LYS A 33 17.09 6.67 20.87
CA LYS A 33 17.85 5.78 19.95
C LYS A 33 16.95 5.12 18.91
N PHE A 34 15.68 4.91 19.23
CA PHE A 34 14.70 4.40 18.29
C PHE A 34 14.33 5.47 17.24
N GLU A 35 14.05 6.71 17.67
CA GLU A 35 13.75 7.83 16.76
C GLU A 35 14.95 8.15 15.85
N GLU A 36 16.19 8.19 16.39
CA GLU A 36 17.41 8.35 15.60
C GLU A 36 17.55 7.28 14.50
N ALA A 37 17.19 6.03 14.81
CA ALA A 37 17.25 4.93 13.86
C ALA A 37 16.15 4.99 12.80
N LEU A 38 14.95 5.49 13.15
CA LEU A 38 13.89 5.77 12.18
C LEU A 38 14.29 6.91 11.24
N ASP A 39 14.84 8.00 11.77
CA ASP A 39 15.33 9.11 10.95
C ASP A 39 16.43 8.66 9.97
N GLN A 40 17.33 7.78 10.40
CA GLN A 40 18.34 7.22 9.50
C GLN A 40 17.71 6.36 8.40
N LEU A 41 16.76 5.50 8.77
CA LEU A 41 16.07 4.65 7.80
C LEU A 41 15.27 5.48 6.78
N GLU A 42 14.64 6.56 7.22
CA GLU A 42 13.95 7.48 6.32
C GLU A 42 14.94 8.13 5.34
N LYS A 43 16.10 8.62 5.81
CA LYS A 43 17.14 9.18 4.93
C LYS A 43 17.61 8.17 3.88
N ASP A 44 17.81 6.92 4.29
CA ASP A 44 18.23 5.85 3.38
C ASP A 44 17.16 5.64 2.29
N ILE A 45 15.87 5.60 2.65
CA ILE A 45 14.75 5.49 1.70
C ILE A 45 14.70 6.70 0.75
N LEU A 46 14.82 7.92 1.28
CA LEU A 46 14.80 9.14 0.46
C LEU A 46 15.97 9.17 -0.51
N SER A 47 17.15 8.66 -0.13
CA SER A 47 18.30 8.57 -1.03
C SER A 47 18.03 7.67 -2.24
N VAL A 48 17.27 6.58 -2.06
CA VAL A 48 16.85 5.70 -3.16
C VAL A 48 15.84 6.43 -4.06
N TYR A 49 14.90 7.17 -3.49
CA TYR A 49 13.99 7.99 -4.29
C TYR A 49 14.74 9.04 -5.13
N ASP A 50 15.68 9.76 -4.53
CA ASP A 50 16.49 10.79 -5.19
C ASP A 50 17.29 10.27 -6.39
N GLU A 51 17.66 8.98 -6.40
CA GLU A 51 18.39 8.33 -7.49
C GLU A 51 17.51 8.09 -8.73
N PHE A 52 16.22 7.79 -8.51
CA PHE A 52 15.37 7.18 -9.53
C PHE A 52 14.16 8.01 -9.95
N VAL A 53 13.61 8.87 -9.09
CA VAL A 53 12.38 9.61 -9.39
C VAL A 53 12.48 11.11 -9.10
N ASP A 54 11.70 11.90 -9.83
CA ASP A 54 11.69 13.35 -9.71
C ASP A 54 10.92 13.83 -8.47
N LYS A 55 9.91 13.06 -8.07
CA LYS A 55 8.99 13.40 -6.99
C LYS A 55 8.64 12.19 -6.14
N TYR A 56 8.50 12.41 -4.85
CA TYR A 56 8.21 11.35 -3.89
C TYR A 56 7.66 11.94 -2.59
N PRO A 57 6.94 11.12 -1.80
CA PRO A 57 6.44 11.53 -0.51
C PRO A 57 7.52 11.52 0.58
N VAL A 58 7.31 12.31 1.62
CA VAL A 58 8.08 12.31 2.89
C VAL A 58 7.15 12.09 4.07
N GLY A 59 7.67 11.54 5.18
CA GLY A 59 6.83 11.11 6.30
C GLY A 59 6.12 9.78 6.07
N GLU A 60 6.60 8.95 5.13
CA GLU A 60 6.08 7.60 4.88
C GLU A 60 6.54 6.58 5.91
N ILE A 61 7.56 6.87 6.72
CA ILE A 61 7.97 5.98 7.79
C ILE A 61 6.93 5.98 8.92
N THR A 62 6.55 4.81 9.42
CA THR A 62 5.60 4.65 10.53
C THR A 62 6.31 4.03 11.71
N LYS A 63 5.79 4.29 12.91
CA LYS A 63 6.20 3.57 14.13
C LYS A 63 5.59 2.17 14.19
N TYR A 64 4.49 1.92 13.47
CA TYR A 64 3.89 0.59 13.34
C TYR A 64 2.90 0.47 12.18
N ASP A 65 1.93 1.40 12.11
CA ASP A 65 0.83 1.42 11.15
C ASP A 65 0.39 2.85 10.85
N LYS A 66 0.12 3.14 9.57
CA LYS A 66 -0.24 4.50 9.11
C LYS A 66 -1.62 4.96 9.53
N MET A 67 -2.57 4.05 9.69
CA MET A 67 -3.89 4.39 10.20
C MET A 67 -3.81 4.78 11.68
N LEU A 68 -2.98 4.10 12.48
CA LEU A 68 -2.71 4.53 13.85
C LEU A 68 -1.95 5.86 13.93
N ASP A 69 -0.92 6.08 13.09
CA ASP A 69 -0.23 7.38 13.02
C ASP A 69 -1.24 8.51 12.73
N THR A 70 -2.13 8.30 11.75
CA THR A 70 -3.19 9.25 11.38
C THR A 70 -4.18 9.47 12.53
N ALA A 71 -4.56 8.42 13.26
CA ALA A 71 -5.44 8.52 14.41
C ALA A 71 -4.82 9.34 15.56
N CYS A 72 -3.54 9.15 15.85
CA CYS A 72 -2.82 9.97 16.83
C CYS A 72 -2.71 11.43 16.37
N MET A 73 -2.41 11.66 15.08
CA MET A 73 -2.35 12.99 14.47
C MET A 73 -3.66 13.78 14.58
N LEU A 74 -4.80 13.08 14.48
CA LEU A 74 -6.13 13.69 14.52
C LEU A 74 -6.73 13.76 15.93
N GLY A 75 -5.94 13.46 16.96
CA GLY A 75 -6.38 13.47 18.35
C GLY A 75 -7.39 12.38 18.72
N ILE A 76 -7.55 11.35 17.88
CA ILE A 76 -8.39 10.19 18.19
C ILE A 76 -7.81 9.41 19.38
N TYR A 77 -6.47 9.33 19.41
CA TYR A 77 -5.72 8.72 20.51
C TYR A 77 -4.61 9.67 20.98
N SER A 78 -4.75 10.24 22.18
CA SER A 78 -3.69 11.03 22.81
C SER A 78 -2.66 10.11 23.50
N VAL A 79 -1.57 9.79 22.80
CA VAL A 79 -0.46 8.98 23.34
C VAL A 79 0.69 9.85 23.86
N LYS A 80 1.05 9.71 25.14
CA LYS A 80 2.08 10.60 25.75
C LYS A 80 3.53 10.25 25.39
N ASN A 81 3.78 9.00 25.00
CA ASN A 81 5.10 8.47 24.70
C ASN A 81 4.98 7.22 23.82
N ILE A 82 6.12 6.67 23.37
CA ILE A 82 6.13 5.52 22.47
C ILE A 82 5.52 4.26 23.12
N SER A 83 5.63 4.14 24.45
CA SER A 83 5.02 3.02 25.19
C SER A 83 3.50 3.05 25.10
N GLY A 84 2.89 4.24 25.22
CA GLY A 84 1.45 4.43 25.01
C GLY A 84 1.01 4.10 23.59
N TYR A 85 1.79 4.52 22.59
CA TYR A 85 1.56 4.16 21.18
C TYR A 85 1.57 2.64 20.96
N TYR A 86 2.56 1.92 21.50
CA TYR A 86 2.63 0.47 21.34
C TYR A 86 1.59 -0.32 22.15
N GLN A 87 0.95 0.27 23.16
CA GLN A 87 -0.20 -0.37 23.83
C GLN A 87 -1.41 -0.51 22.89
N LEU A 88 -1.55 0.41 21.93
CA LEU A 88 -2.57 0.34 20.87
C LEU A 88 -2.17 -0.63 19.75
N CYS A 89 -0.87 -0.88 19.56
CA CYS A 89 -0.37 -1.82 18.55
C CYS A 89 -0.45 -3.28 18.99
N ARG A 90 -0.25 -3.55 20.29
CA ARG A 90 -0.09 -4.92 20.81
C ARG A 90 -0.44 -5.04 22.28
N GLY A 91 -0.87 -6.24 22.68
CA GLY A 91 -1.20 -6.55 24.08
C GLY A 91 -2.69 -6.37 24.37
N LYS A 92 -3.01 -6.13 25.65
CA LYS A 92 -4.41 -6.13 26.14
C LYS A 92 -5.28 -5.03 25.52
N ASN A 93 -4.69 -3.88 25.21
CA ASN A 93 -5.39 -2.71 24.68
C ASN A 93 -5.16 -2.54 23.16
N ALA A 94 -4.67 -3.59 22.49
CA ALA A 94 -4.41 -3.54 21.07
C ALA A 94 -5.70 -3.25 20.30
N LEU A 95 -5.59 -2.37 19.31
CA LEU A 95 -6.64 -2.17 18.34
C LEU A 95 -6.83 -3.42 17.50
N GLU A 96 -7.99 -3.50 16.88
CA GLU A 96 -8.30 -4.60 15.96
C GLU A 96 -7.36 -4.53 14.75
N LEU A 97 -6.81 -5.69 14.37
CA LEU A 97 -5.94 -5.83 13.21
C LEU A 97 -6.74 -6.48 12.08
N THR A 98 -6.85 -5.81 10.94
CA THR A 98 -7.54 -6.34 9.76
C THR A 98 -6.76 -6.07 8.48
N LYS A 99 -7.17 -6.68 7.36
CA LYS A 99 -6.50 -6.53 6.07
C LYS A 99 -6.66 -5.11 5.52
N TRP A 100 -5.57 -4.56 5.00
CA TRP A 100 -5.61 -3.35 4.17
C TRP A 100 -6.12 -3.72 2.78
N PHE A 101 -7.41 -3.50 2.55
CA PHE A 101 -8.10 -3.86 1.31
C PHE A 101 -7.86 -5.33 0.90
N ASN A 102 -7.64 -5.58 -0.39
CA ASN A 102 -7.36 -6.90 -0.97
C ASN A 102 -5.87 -7.29 -0.90
N THR A 103 -5.10 -6.73 0.05
CA THR A 103 -3.66 -6.96 0.20
C THR A 103 -3.33 -7.96 1.34
N ASN A 104 -2.04 -8.20 1.57
CA ASN A 104 -1.55 -8.95 2.73
C ASN A 104 -1.02 -8.04 3.85
N TYR A 105 -0.97 -6.73 3.61
CA TYR A 105 -0.72 -5.75 4.66
C TYR A 105 -1.93 -5.70 5.60
N HIS A 106 -1.68 -5.44 6.88
CA HIS A 106 -2.73 -5.28 7.88
C HIS A 106 -2.57 -3.94 8.56
N TYR A 107 -3.68 -3.30 8.89
CA TYR A 107 -3.71 -2.01 9.57
C TYR A 107 -4.47 -2.13 10.89
N LEU A 108 -4.25 -1.17 11.79
CA LEU A 108 -4.96 -1.06 13.06
C LEU A 108 -6.22 -0.22 12.87
N VAL A 109 -7.38 -0.82 13.11
CA VAL A 109 -8.69 -0.19 12.89
C VAL A 109 -8.95 0.86 13.98
N PRO A 110 -9.01 2.16 13.65
CA PRO A 110 -9.39 3.18 14.62
C PRO A 110 -10.84 2.99 15.06
N ASP A 111 -11.10 3.17 16.35
CA ASP A 111 -12.40 2.98 16.99
C ASP A 111 -12.99 4.32 17.45
N PHE A 112 -14.10 4.70 16.81
CA PHE A 112 -14.82 5.95 17.06
C PHE A 112 -15.98 5.81 18.07
N SER A 113 -16.15 4.65 18.71
CA SER A 113 -17.27 4.41 19.62
C SER A 113 -17.36 5.40 20.79
N GLN A 114 -16.22 5.90 21.26
CA GLN A 114 -16.12 6.89 22.36
C GLN A 114 -15.73 8.29 21.89
N ILE A 115 -15.72 8.52 20.57
CA ILE A 115 -15.24 9.76 19.97
C ILE A 115 -16.44 10.69 19.69
N ASN A 116 -16.25 11.98 19.97
CA ASN A 116 -17.18 13.04 19.62
C ASN A 116 -16.78 13.66 18.27
N ASP A 117 -17.54 14.64 17.79
CA ASP A 117 -17.32 15.30 16.50
C ASP A 117 -16.28 16.44 16.54
N LYS A 118 -15.48 16.51 17.60
CA LYS A 118 -14.41 17.50 17.75
C LYS A 118 -13.06 16.82 17.53
N PHE A 119 -12.51 17.05 16.35
CA PHE A 119 -11.15 16.66 16.01
C PHE A 119 -10.25 17.88 16.07
N SER A 120 -8.97 17.65 16.29
CA SER A 120 -7.93 18.68 16.25
C SER A 120 -6.63 18.05 15.80
N LEU A 121 -5.74 18.86 15.22
CA LEU A 121 -4.38 18.44 14.98
C LEU A 121 -3.68 18.28 16.34
N GLU A 122 -3.54 17.03 16.79
CA GLU A 122 -2.73 16.68 17.96
C GLU A 122 -1.47 15.98 17.48
N GLN A 123 -0.35 16.16 18.18
CA GLN A 123 0.88 15.38 17.93
C GLN A 123 1.47 15.48 16.52
N LEU A 124 0.97 16.40 15.69
CA LEU A 124 1.57 16.71 14.41
C LEU A 124 2.73 17.68 14.60
N ASN A 125 3.92 17.25 14.19
CA ASN A 125 5.07 18.13 14.12
C ASN A 125 5.22 18.66 12.68
N PHE A 126 4.72 19.87 12.43
CA PHE A 126 4.85 20.51 11.12
C PHE A 126 6.31 20.68 10.67
N GLU A 127 7.24 20.89 11.60
CA GLU A 127 8.66 20.97 11.28
C GLU A 127 9.19 19.63 10.77
N GLU A 128 8.63 18.51 11.25
CA GLU A 128 9.00 17.18 10.78
C GLU A 128 8.47 16.92 9.36
N LEU A 129 7.25 17.36 9.05
CA LEU A 129 6.73 17.29 7.68
C LEU A 129 7.51 18.19 6.71
N LYS A 130 8.02 19.33 7.20
CA LYS A 130 8.81 20.30 6.42
C LYS A 130 10.32 20.01 6.42
N LYS A 131 10.79 18.99 7.17
CA LYS A 131 12.22 18.73 7.37
C LYS A 131 12.94 18.42 6.05
N TYR A 132 12.22 17.87 5.06
CA TYR A 132 12.74 17.56 3.74
C TYR A 132 12.18 18.50 2.67
N LYS A 133 12.98 19.48 2.26
CA LYS A 133 12.59 20.52 1.28
C LYS A 133 12.21 20.00 -0.12
N LYS A 134 12.61 18.78 -0.48
CA LYS A 134 12.44 18.20 -1.84
C LYS A 134 11.24 17.25 -1.94
N GLY A 135 10.64 16.83 -0.81
CA GLY A 135 9.59 15.83 -0.79
C GLY A 135 8.20 16.38 -0.52
N VAL A 136 7.19 15.57 -0.79
CA VAL A 136 5.77 15.91 -0.58
C VAL A 136 5.24 15.26 0.70
N PRO A 137 4.78 16.01 1.71
CA PRO A 137 4.19 15.42 2.91
C PRO A 137 3.08 14.42 2.58
N TYR A 138 3.10 13.25 3.23
CA TYR A 138 2.17 12.14 3.01
C TYR A 138 1.10 12.04 4.09
N LEU A 139 -0.16 11.84 3.71
CA LEU A 139 -1.26 11.48 4.62
C LEU A 139 -2.27 10.51 4.00
N ILE A 140 -2.95 9.75 4.86
CA ILE A 140 -4.21 9.09 4.51
C ILE A 140 -5.31 10.16 4.43
N GLY A 141 -6.15 10.10 3.40
CA GLY A 141 -7.25 11.03 3.21
C GLY A 141 -8.40 10.85 4.19
N PRO A 142 -9.17 11.91 4.46
CA PRO A 142 -10.19 11.91 5.50
C PRO A 142 -11.33 10.92 5.22
N PHE A 143 -11.68 10.67 3.96
CA PHE A 143 -12.74 9.72 3.64
C PHE A 143 -12.27 8.28 3.89
N THR A 144 -11.10 7.89 3.38
CA THR A 144 -10.51 6.57 3.59
C THR A 144 -10.28 6.30 5.06
N PHE A 145 -9.71 7.27 5.79
CA PHE A 145 -9.48 7.13 7.23
C PHE A 145 -10.78 6.80 7.97
N LEU A 146 -11.86 7.55 7.69
CA LEU A 146 -13.14 7.35 8.33
C LEU A 146 -13.86 6.07 7.86
N LYS A 147 -13.86 5.78 6.56
CA LYS A 147 -14.49 4.60 5.95
C LYS A 147 -13.88 3.29 6.46
N LEU A 148 -12.57 3.30 6.75
CA LEU A 148 -11.83 2.14 7.27
C LEU A 148 -11.77 2.08 8.80
N SER A 149 -12.47 2.98 9.48
CA SER A 149 -12.63 2.97 10.93
C SER A 149 -13.92 2.28 11.37
N LYS A 150 -14.02 1.92 12.64
CA LYS A 150 -15.20 1.27 13.24
C LYS A 150 -15.87 2.13 14.30
N GLY A 151 -17.04 1.69 14.76
CA GLY A 151 -17.76 2.36 15.86
C GLY A 151 -18.48 3.65 15.44
N ILE A 152 -18.61 3.91 14.13
CA ILE A 152 -19.29 5.09 13.58
C ILE A 152 -20.72 4.70 13.21
N SER A 153 -21.71 5.32 13.85
CA SER A 153 -23.11 5.13 13.46
C SER A 153 -23.43 5.95 12.19
N ASN A 154 -24.38 5.48 11.37
CA ASN A 154 -24.72 6.11 10.09
C ASN A 154 -25.01 7.62 10.20
N GLY A 155 -25.67 8.06 11.27
CA GLY A 155 -25.96 9.48 11.50
C GLY A 155 -24.74 10.34 11.87
N LYS A 156 -23.64 9.73 12.32
CA LYS A 156 -22.41 10.43 12.73
C LYS A 156 -21.37 10.52 11.62
N PHE A 157 -21.36 9.59 10.66
CA PHE A 157 -20.34 9.54 9.59
C PHE A 157 -20.23 10.87 8.84
N ARG A 158 -21.36 11.45 8.46
CA ARG A 158 -21.43 12.77 7.81
C ARG A 158 -20.73 13.86 8.63
N ASN A 159 -21.12 14.00 9.89
CA ASN A 159 -20.59 15.05 10.76
C ASN A 159 -19.10 14.84 11.03
N PHE A 160 -18.67 13.59 11.20
CA PHE A 160 -17.27 13.25 11.39
C PHE A 160 -16.43 13.60 10.17
N LEU A 161 -16.88 13.22 8.98
CA LEU A 161 -16.14 13.50 7.75
C LEU A 161 -16.01 15.00 7.50
N LEU A 162 -17.08 15.77 7.68
CA LEU A 162 -17.03 17.23 7.50
C LEU A 162 -16.12 17.90 8.55
N SER A 163 -16.19 17.46 9.81
CA SER A 163 -15.33 17.97 10.88
C SER A 163 -13.86 17.62 10.64
N LEU A 164 -13.55 16.37 10.27
CA LEU A 164 -12.20 15.95 9.87
C LEU A 164 -11.71 16.76 8.68
N SER A 165 -12.55 16.99 7.66
CA SER A 165 -12.16 17.78 6.49
C SER A 165 -11.87 19.24 6.83
N ASN A 166 -12.46 19.80 7.90
CA ASN A 166 -12.06 21.12 8.36
C ASN A 166 -10.66 21.09 8.99
N VAL A 167 -10.34 20.05 9.78
CA VAL A 167 -9.01 19.87 10.38
C VAL A 167 -7.93 19.66 9.30
N TYR A 168 -8.23 18.87 8.27
CA TYR A 168 -7.34 18.76 7.11
C TYR A 168 -7.22 20.11 6.40
N SER A 169 -8.29 20.88 6.24
CA SER A 169 -8.21 22.21 5.64
C SER A 169 -7.28 23.16 6.40
N GLU A 170 -7.22 23.08 7.74
CA GLU A 170 -6.28 23.86 8.56
C GLU A 170 -4.83 23.43 8.28
N LEU A 171 -4.56 22.13 8.25
CA LEU A 171 -3.25 21.57 7.87
C LEU A 171 -2.80 22.09 6.49
N LEU A 172 -3.70 22.07 5.52
CA LEU A 172 -3.41 22.46 4.14
C LEU A 172 -3.05 23.94 4.01
N GLN A 173 -3.35 24.81 4.98
CA GLN A 173 -2.91 26.20 4.93
C GLN A 173 -1.40 26.34 5.18
N GLU A 174 -0.78 25.35 5.83
CA GLU A 174 0.62 25.37 6.25
C GLU A 174 1.57 24.71 5.25
N LEU A 175 1.05 24.12 4.16
CA LEU A 175 1.81 23.29 3.22
C LEU A 175 1.68 23.81 1.77
N ASP A 176 2.79 23.79 1.03
CA ASP A 176 2.79 24.13 -0.40
C ASP A 176 2.19 23.01 -1.26
N GLU A 177 2.40 21.76 -0.86
CA GLU A 177 1.86 20.59 -1.52
C GLU A 177 1.72 19.41 -0.56
N ILE A 178 0.88 18.44 -0.92
CA ILE A 178 0.59 17.26 -0.10
C ILE A 178 0.21 16.05 -0.96
N HIS A 179 0.58 14.86 -0.51
CA HIS A 179 0.15 13.58 -1.04
C HIS A 179 -0.97 13.05 -0.14
N ILE A 180 -2.13 12.79 -0.71
CA ILE A 180 -3.30 12.27 0.02
C ILE A 180 -3.75 10.96 -0.61
N ASP A 181 -3.72 9.89 0.18
CA ASP A 181 -4.22 8.58 -0.20
C ASP A 181 -5.71 8.44 0.06
N GLU A 182 -6.50 8.26 -1.01
CA GLU A 182 -7.93 7.90 -0.93
C GLU A 182 -8.26 6.57 -1.64
N PRO A 183 -7.61 5.43 -1.30
CA PRO A 183 -7.92 4.14 -1.92
C PRO A 183 -9.36 3.66 -1.64
N ALA A 184 -10.06 4.20 -0.63
CA ALA A 184 -11.47 3.89 -0.41
C ALA A 184 -12.40 4.44 -1.52
N PHE A 185 -11.91 5.32 -2.39
CA PHE A 185 -12.65 5.76 -3.58
C PHE A 185 -12.80 4.65 -4.63
N CYS A 186 -12.02 3.58 -4.52
CA CYS A 186 -12.12 2.39 -5.38
C CYS A 186 -13.12 1.34 -4.85
N LEU A 187 -13.85 1.63 -3.77
CA LEU A 187 -14.89 0.74 -3.24
C LEU A 187 -16.23 1.00 -3.93
N ASP A 188 -17.17 0.06 -3.77
CA ASP A 188 -18.58 0.29 -4.09
C ASP A 188 -19.14 1.39 -3.17
N LEU A 189 -19.21 2.62 -3.67
CA LEU A 189 -19.73 3.77 -2.94
C LEU A 189 -21.15 4.12 -3.37
N SER A 190 -21.99 4.45 -2.40
CA SER A 190 -23.33 4.98 -2.67
C SER A 190 -23.26 6.42 -3.21
N SER A 191 -24.32 6.86 -3.92
CA SER A 191 -24.43 8.24 -4.39
C SER A 191 -24.38 9.26 -3.24
N GLU A 192 -24.85 8.87 -2.05
CA GLU A 192 -24.82 9.69 -0.83
C GLU A 192 -23.38 9.88 -0.32
N GLU A 193 -22.55 8.85 -0.38
CA GLU A 193 -21.13 8.91 -0.04
C GLU A 193 -20.35 9.75 -1.05
N ILE A 194 -20.60 9.58 -2.35
CA ILE A 194 -19.96 10.37 -3.41
C ILE A 194 -20.28 11.87 -3.24
N GLU A 195 -21.54 12.20 -2.97
CA GLU A 195 -21.95 13.58 -2.70
C GLU A 195 -21.33 14.14 -1.40
N LEU A 196 -21.12 13.28 -0.41
CA LEU A 196 -20.45 13.66 0.83
C LEU A 196 -18.95 13.89 0.62
N ILE A 197 -18.28 13.09 -0.22
CA ILE A 197 -16.88 13.30 -0.64
C ILE A 197 -16.72 14.69 -1.26
N LYS A 198 -17.60 15.06 -2.20
CA LYS A 198 -17.58 16.41 -2.80
C LYS A 198 -17.64 17.50 -1.74
N LYS A 199 -18.58 17.40 -0.80
CA LYS A 199 -18.76 18.37 0.29
C LYS A 199 -17.59 18.42 1.26
N ALA A 200 -16.96 17.27 1.53
CA ALA A 200 -15.78 17.17 2.35
C ALA A 200 -14.60 17.90 1.70
N TYR A 201 -14.31 17.60 0.44
CA TYR A 201 -13.20 18.20 -0.30
C TYR A 201 -13.45 19.67 -0.67
N ASP A 202 -14.70 20.13 -0.76
CA ASP A 202 -15.03 21.54 -0.96
C ASP A 202 -14.42 22.46 0.10
N SER A 203 -14.19 21.98 1.33
CA SER A 203 -13.51 22.77 2.38
C SER A 203 -12.07 23.13 1.99
N PHE A 204 -11.43 22.34 1.11
CA PHE A 204 -10.05 22.55 0.68
C PHE A 204 -9.89 23.65 -0.36
N LYS A 205 -10.99 24.15 -0.97
CA LYS A 205 -10.96 25.17 -2.04
C LYS A 205 -10.22 26.45 -1.69
N THR A 206 -10.16 26.80 -0.40
CA THR A 206 -9.50 28.03 0.07
C THR A 206 -8.00 27.85 0.28
N SER A 207 -7.49 26.61 0.30
CA SER A 207 -6.06 26.35 0.41
C SER A 207 -5.35 26.60 -0.92
N LYS A 208 -4.11 27.07 -0.84
CA LYS A 208 -3.18 27.16 -1.98
C LYS A 208 -2.33 25.90 -2.14
N CYS A 209 -2.47 24.93 -1.25
CA CYS A 209 -1.73 23.68 -1.26
C CYS A 209 -2.06 22.87 -2.52
N LYS A 210 -1.02 22.39 -3.22
CA LYS A 210 -1.19 21.46 -4.33
C LYS A 210 -1.45 20.06 -3.79
N ILE A 211 -2.71 19.65 -3.81
CA ILE A 211 -3.12 18.31 -3.39
C ILE A 211 -2.89 17.32 -4.54
N HIS A 212 -2.02 16.34 -4.31
CA HIS A 212 -1.83 15.15 -5.15
C HIS A 212 -2.66 14.01 -4.55
N LEU A 213 -3.86 13.80 -5.09
CA LEU A 213 -4.80 12.79 -4.63
C LEU A 213 -4.49 11.45 -5.29
N PHE A 214 -4.25 10.38 -4.53
CA PHE A 214 -3.95 9.05 -5.06
C PHE A 214 -5.07 8.05 -4.78
N THR A 215 -5.45 7.29 -5.80
CA THR A 215 -6.38 6.16 -5.71
C THR A 215 -5.71 4.93 -6.32
N TYR A 216 -5.89 3.76 -5.71
CA TYR A 216 -5.20 2.55 -6.13
C TYR A 216 -5.90 1.28 -5.66
N TYR A 217 -5.44 0.14 -6.22
CA TYR A 217 -5.97 -1.22 -6.06
C TYR A 217 -7.16 -1.59 -6.95
N ASP A 218 -7.91 -0.61 -7.44
CA ASP A 218 -8.98 -0.81 -8.43
C ASP A 218 -9.27 0.47 -9.23
N SER A 219 -10.28 0.46 -10.08
CA SER A 219 -10.80 1.65 -10.76
C SER A 219 -11.66 2.52 -9.84
N VAL A 220 -11.84 3.79 -10.23
CA VAL A 220 -12.78 4.70 -9.58
C VAL A 220 -14.01 4.85 -10.47
N ASP A 221 -15.14 4.30 -10.04
CA ASP A 221 -16.38 4.26 -10.86
C ASP A 221 -16.99 5.64 -11.13
N PHE A 222 -16.69 6.61 -10.27
CA PHE A 222 -17.14 8.00 -10.35
C PHE A 222 -16.01 8.97 -10.72
N LEU A 223 -15.08 8.54 -11.58
CA LEU A 223 -13.88 9.32 -11.90
C LEU A 223 -14.18 10.76 -12.35
N GLU A 224 -15.26 10.98 -13.09
CA GLU A 224 -15.68 12.31 -13.53
C GLU A 224 -15.99 13.27 -12.37
N VAL A 225 -16.42 12.75 -11.22
CA VAL A 225 -16.63 13.57 -10.02
C VAL A 225 -15.31 13.99 -9.39
N LEU A 226 -14.25 13.19 -9.51
CA LEU A 226 -12.93 13.57 -9.02
C LEU A 226 -12.36 14.79 -9.77
N TYR A 227 -12.79 14.99 -11.02
CA TYR A 227 -12.40 16.14 -11.84
C TYR A 227 -12.92 17.46 -11.28
N ASP A 228 -14.02 17.45 -10.53
CA ASP A 228 -14.58 18.65 -9.91
C ASP A 228 -13.95 18.98 -8.55
N LEU A 229 -13.15 18.07 -7.98
CA LEU A 229 -12.53 18.28 -6.68
C LEU A 229 -11.42 19.35 -6.77
N PRO A 230 -11.21 20.15 -5.71
CA PRO A 230 -10.16 21.15 -5.63
C PRO A 230 -8.77 20.54 -5.38
N VAL A 231 -8.39 19.58 -6.22
CA VAL A 231 -7.10 18.90 -6.20
C VAL A 231 -6.27 19.30 -7.42
N TYR A 232 -4.95 19.33 -7.24
CA TYR A 232 -3.99 19.69 -8.29
C TYR A 232 -3.72 18.50 -9.23
N ALA A 233 -3.60 17.30 -8.66
CA ALA A 233 -3.32 16.09 -9.41
C ALA A 233 -4.16 14.91 -8.93
N ILE A 234 -4.48 14.00 -9.84
CA ILE A 234 -5.24 12.77 -9.58
C ILE A 234 -4.41 11.57 -10.03
N GLY A 235 -4.06 10.71 -9.09
CA GLY A 235 -3.35 9.45 -9.27
C GLY A 235 -4.31 8.28 -9.44
N LEU A 236 -4.12 7.54 -10.53
CA LEU A 236 -4.97 6.42 -10.91
C LEU A 236 -4.12 5.16 -11.17
N ASP A 237 -4.62 4.02 -10.69
CA ASP A 237 -4.05 2.69 -10.97
C ASP A 237 -4.50 2.21 -12.36
N PHE A 238 -3.55 2.07 -13.30
CA PHE A 238 -3.77 1.51 -14.64
C PHE A 238 -3.28 0.06 -14.79
N ILE A 239 -2.99 -0.61 -13.68
CA ILE A 239 -2.58 -2.01 -13.63
C ILE A 239 -3.74 -2.88 -13.16
N ASN A 240 -4.32 -2.55 -12.01
CA ASN A 240 -5.48 -3.24 -11.45
C ASN A 240 -6.78 -2.52 -11.84
N GLY A 241 -6.78 -1.18 -11.85
CA GLY A 241 -7.94 -0.34 -12.20
C GLY A 241 -8.15 -0.19 -13.71
N LYS A 242 -8.37 -1.29 -14.42
CA LYS A 242 -8.44 -1.32 -15.89
C LYS A 242 -9.54 -0.45 -16.49
N GLU A 243 -10.61 -0.15 -15.76
CA GLU A 243 -11.69 0.70 -16.25
C GLU A 243 -11.33 2.20 -16.25
N ASN A 244 -10.30 2.63 -15.49
CA ASN A 244 -9.89 4.04 -15.42
C ASN A 244 -9.59 4.64 -16.80
N ILE A 245 -8.96 3.87 -17.70
CA ILE A 245 -8.69 4.34 -19.08
C ILE A 245 -9.99 4.51 -19.88
N HIS A 246 -11.00 3.68 -19.63
CA HIS A 246 -12.31 3.79 -20.29
C HIS A 246 -13.02 5.09 -19.88
N HIS A 247 -12.99 5.42 -18.59
CA HIS A 247 -13.52 6.69 -18.09
C HIS A 247 -12.78 7.89 -18.69
N ILE A 248 -11.45 7.86 -18.74
CA ILE A 248 -10.64 8.94 -19.35
C ILE A 248 -10.96 9.09 -20.84
N LYS A 249 -11.05 8.00 -21.60
CA LYS A 249 -11.40 8.07 -23.03
C LYS A 249 -12.80 8.62 -23.26
N LYS A 250 -13.73 8.32 -22.36
CA LYS A 250 -15.12 8.74 -22.45
C LYS A 250 -15.31 10.22 -22.12
N TYR A 251 -14.63 10.73 -21.09
CA TYR A 251 -14.87 12.07 -20.56
C TYR A 251 -13.74 13.08 -20.83
N SER A 252 -12.59 12.61 -21.33
CA SER A 252 -11.31 13.34 -21.37
C SER A 252 -10.82 13.74 -19.96
N PHE A 253 -9.51 13.78 -19.77
CA PHE A 253 -8.94 14.25 -18.52
C PHE A 253 -8.87 15.80 -18.52
N PRO A 254 -9.18 16.48 -17.40
CA PRO A 254 -9.19 17.94 -17.35
C PRO A 254 -7.82 18.57 -17.63
N ASP A 255 -7.80 19.61 -18.46
CA ASP A 255 -6.57 20.33 -18.86
C ASP A 255 -5.93 21.12 -17.71
N ASP A 256 -6.71 21.51 -16.71
CA ASP A 256 -6.27 22.26 -15.53
C ASP A 256 -5.69 21.37 -14.42
N LYS A 257 -5.72 20.05 -14.61
CA LYS A 257 -5.20 19.06 -13.65
C LYS A 257 -4.04 18.28 -14.22
N VAL A 258 -3.34 17.59 -13.32
CA VAL A 258 -2.29 16.64 -13.66
C VAL A 258 -2.76 15.21 -13.42
N LEU A 259 -2.65 14.36 -14.43
CA LEU A 259 -2.84 12.92 -14.29
C LEU A 259 -1.55 12.29 -13.77
N ILE A 260 -1.61 11.64 -12.61
CA ILE A 260 -0.51 10.80 -12.13
C ILE A 260 -0.82 9.36 -12.56
N ALA A 261 -0.16 8.91 -13.62
CA ALA A 261 -0.44 7.63 -14.28
C ALA A 261 0.31 6.47 -13.62
N GLY A 262 -0.42 5.69 -12.84
CA GLY A 262 0.06 4.48 -12.18
C GLY A 262 0.27 3.31 -13.15
N VAL A 263 1.47 3.21 -13.72
CA VAL A 263 1.79 2.26 -14.80
C VAL A 263 2.83 1.19 -14.42
N VAL A 264 3.40 1.25 -13.21
CA VAL A 264 4.31 0.23 -12.69
C VAL A 264 3.65 -0.51 -11.52
N ASN A 265 3.62 -1.85 -11.55
CA ASN A 265 2.90 -2.63 -10.55
C ASN A 265 3.59 -2.56 -9.17
N GLY A 266 2.86 -2.10 -8.14
CA GLY A 266 3.37 -2.02 -6.77
C GLY A 266 3.06 -3.23 -5.88
N ARG A 267 2.41 -4.28 -6.39
CA ARG A 267 1.94 -5.46 -5.63
C ARG A 267 2.46 -6.80 -6.11
N ASN A 268 2.97 -6.86 -7.33
CA ASN A 268 3.55 -8.07 -7.90
C ASN A 268 5.03 -7.82 -8.24
N ILE A 269 5.82 -8.88 -8.34
CA ILE A 269 7.27 -8.82 -8.53
C ILE A 269 7.70 -8.91 -9.99
N TRP A 270 6.79 -9.13 -10.94
CA TRP A 270 7.18 -9.32 -12.34
C TRP A 270 7.63 -8.01 -12.98
N ARG A 271 8.82 -7.99 -13.59
CA ARG A 271 9.35 -6.82 -14.31
C ARG A 271 8.30 -6.25 -15.27
N THR A 272 8.25 -4.93 -15.31
CA THR A 272 7.37 -4.19 -16.21
C THR A 272 7.86 -4.35 -17.64
N ASN A 273 6.93 -4.54 -18.58
CA ASN A 273 7.21 -4.42 -20.01
C ASN A 273 7.25 -2.92 -20.36
N ILE A 274 8.46 -2.36 -20.49
CA ILE A 274 8.66 -0.92 -20.68
C ILE A 274 8.04 -0.45 -22.00
N LYS A 275 8.17 -1.24 -23.09
CA LYS A 275 7.59 -0.93 -24.40
C LYS A 275 6.07 -0.83 -24.35
N GLU A 276 5.41 -1.78 -23.69
CA GLU A 276 3.95 -1.73 -23.51
C GLU A 276 3.50 -0.53 -22.67
N ARG A 277 4.29 -0.12 -21.66
CA ARG A 277 3.94 1.04 -20.84
C ARG A 277 4.12 2.35 -21.59
N VAL A 278 5.19 2.49 -22.40
CA VAL A 278 5.36 3.66 -23.26
C VAL A 278 4.23 3.76 -24.28
N ALA A 279 3.86 2.67 -24.96
CA ALA A 279 2.73 2.66 -25.89
C ALA A 279 1.41 3.05 -25.22
N PHE A 280 1.18 2.58 -23.98
CA PHE A 280 0.03 3.01 -23.18
C PHE A 280 0.07 4.51 -22.84
N LEU A 281 1.24 5.05 -22.50
CA LEU A 281 1.40 6.49 -22.22
C LEU A 281 1.20 7.34 -23.48
N GLU A 282 1.62 6.88 -24.65
CA GLU A 282 1.36 7.57 -25.93
C GLU A 282 -0.14 7.63 -26.21
N GLU A 283 -0.85 6.52 -25.97
CA GLU A 283 -2.31 6.46 -26.10
C GLU A 283 -2.99 7.43 -25.13
N ILE A 284 -2.65 7.39 -23.84
CA ILE A 284 -3.32 8.22 -22.82
C ILE A 284 -2.99 9.71 -22.99
N SER A 285 -1.84 10.06 -23.57
CA SER A 285 -1.46 11.44 -23.89
C SER A 285 -2.41 12.09 -24.91
N SER A 286 -3.20 11.30 -25.64
CA SER A 286 -4.25 11.82 -26.52
C SER A 286 -5.48 12.33 -25.75
N TYR A 287 -5.63 11.94 -24.48
CA TYR A 287 -6.80 12.25 -23.63
C TYR A 287 -6.44 13.04 -22.36
N ALA A 288 -5.16 13.16 -22.03
CA ALA A 288 -4.65 13.91 -20.88
C ALA A 288 -3.39 14.70 -21.28
N LYS A 289 -3.39 16.03 -21.09
CA LYS A 289 -2.28 16.89 -21.50
C LYS A 289 -1.11 16.87 -20.52
N ASN A 290 -1.39 16.87 -19.22
CA ASN A 290 -0.38 16.92 -18.17
C ASN A 290 -0.30 15.55 -17.49
N ILE A 291 0.81 14.84 -17.69
CA ILE A 291 1.00 13.48 -17.16
C ILE A 291 2.29 13.39 -16.34
N ILE A 292 2.20 12.76 -15.18
CA ILE A 292 3.33 12.29 -14.36
C ILE A 292 3.26 10.77 -14.31
N ILE A 293 4.37 10.07 -14.52
CA ILE A 293 4.43 8.61 -14.48
C ILE A 293 4.61 8.15 -13.03
N SER A 294 3.87 7.16 -12.56
CA SER A 294 4.04 6.61 -11.20
C SER A 294 3.91 5.10 -11.11
N ASN A 295 4.28 4.54 -9.95
CA ASN A 295 3.79 3.23 -9.55
C ASN A 295 2.26 3.25 -9.33
N ALA A 296 1.60 2.13 -9.58
CA ALA A 296 0.15 1.97 -9.60
C ALA A 296 -0.48 1.84 -8.22
N SER A 297 0.32 1.40 -7.25
CA SER A 297 -0.03 1.29 -5.85
C SER A 297 1.25 1.42 -5.02
N PRO A 298 1.17 1.60 -3.69
CA PRO A 298 2.36 1.70 -2.85
C PRO A 298 3.32 0.51 -3.03
N LEU A 299 4.63 0.77 -3.04
CA LEU A 299 5.66 -0.26 -3.25
C LEU A 299 5.91 -1.16 -2.02
N TYR A 300 5.35 -0.84 -0.86
CA TYR A 300 5.58 -1.52 0.42
C TYR A 300 4.98 -2.93 0.46
N HIS A 301 4.26 -3.34 -0.59
CA HIS A 301 3.84 -4.72 -0.81
C HIS A 301 4.91 -5.59 -1.48
N LEU A 302 6.01 -4.98 -1.96
CA LEU A 302 7.13 -5.66 -2.56
C LEU A 302 8.29 -5.81 -1.55
N PRO A 303 9.19 -6.78 -1.76
CA PRO A 303 10.49 -6.73 -1.10
C PRO A 303 11.30 -5.50 -1.56
N ILE A 304 12.46 -5.26 -0.96
CA ILE A 304 13.20 -4.00 -1.17
C ILE A 304 13.98 -4.00 -2.48
N THR A 305 14.83 -4.99 -2.71
CA THR A 305 15.75 -5.02 -3.86
C THR A 305 16.03 -6.46 -4.27
N VAL A 306 16.15 -6.72 -5.57
CA VAL A 306 16.55 -8.04 -6.10
C VAL A 306 18.06 -8.25 -5.91
N GLU A 307 18.81 -7.18 -5.67
CA GLU A 307 20.23 -7.23 -5.37
C GLU A 307 20.53 -8.15 -4.17
N GLY A 308 21.47 -9.08 -4.35
CA GLY A 308 21.84 -10.06 -3.32
C GLY A 308 20.98 -11.33 -3.28
N GLU A 309 19.94 -11.44 -4.09
CA GLU A 309 19.14 -12.67 -4.21
C GLU A 309 19.91 -13.80 -4.89
N ASN A 310 19.83 -15.01 -4.32
CA ASN A 310 20.46 -16.21 -4.87
C ASN A 310 19.40 -17.10 -5.54
N LEU A 311 18.99 -16.70 -6.74
CA LEU A 311 17.96 -17.36 -7.55
C LEU A 311 18.52 -17.70 -8.94
N ASP A 312 17.79 -18.55 -9.68
CA ASP A 312 18.10 -18.84 -11.08
C ASP A 312 18.17 -17.53 -11.89
N GLU A 313 19.24 -17.33 -12.66
CA GLU A 313 19.46 -16.10 -13.43
C GLU A 313 18.28 -15.81 -14.39
N ARG A 314 17.64 -16.86 -14.92
CA ARG A 314 16.46 -16.73 -15.79
C ARG A 314 15.26 -16.14 -15.05
N LEU A 315 15.17 -16.35 -13.74
CA LEU A 315 14.14 -15.77 -12.88
C LEU A 315 14.51 -14.36 -12.44
N ILE A 316 15.77 -14.13 -12.05
CA ILE A 316 16.25 -12.79 -11.63
C ILE A 316 15.99 -11.75 -12.73
N LYS A 317 16.23 -12.11 -13.99
CA LYS A 317 15.95 -11.25 -15.17
C LYS A 317 14.47 -10.98 -15.43
N ARG A 318 13.56 -11.57 -14.66
CA ARG A 318 12.09 -11.43 -14.79
C ARG A 318 11.44 -10.76 -13.59
N ILE A 319 12.17 -10.51 -12.51
CA ILE A 319 11.64 -9.93 -11.28
C ILE A 319 12.21 -8.54 -11.01
N ALA A 320 11.40 -7.70 -10.39
CA ALA A 320 11.70 -6.35 -9.93
C ALA A 320 11.01 -6.15 -8.57
N PHE A 321 11.80 -5.78 -7.57
CA PHE A 321 11.32 -5.41 -6.24
C PHE A 321 11.22 -3.88 -6.17
N ALA A 322 11.03 -3.29 -4.98
CA ALA A 322 10.70 -1.87 -4.86
C ALA A 322 11.75 -0.93 -5.48
N LYS A 323 13.04 -1.17 -5.24
CA LYS A 323 14.15 -0.38 -5.83
C LYS A 323 14.11 -0.46 -7.35
N GLU A 324 13.97 -1.67 -7.91
CA GLU A 324 13.86 -1.85 -9.36
C GLU A 324 12.58 -1.21 -9.93
N ARG A 325 11.47 -1.12 -9.17
CA ARG A 325 10.27 -0.40 -9.63
C ARG A 325 10.51 1.08 -9.83
N LEU A 326 11.30 1.71 -8.96
CA LEU A 326 11.67 3.11 -9.13
C LEU A 326 12.58 3.28 -10.37
N GLN A 327 13.52 2.37 -10.58
CA GLN A 327 14.33 2.33 -11.80
C GLN A 327 13.45 2.18 -13.05
N GLU A 328 12.43 1.32 -13.03
CA GLU A 328 11.48 1.16 -14.13
C GLU A 328 10.76 2.46 -14.48
N LEU A 329 10.37 3.28 -13.49
CA LEU A 329 9.75 4.60 -13.75
C LEU A 329 10.69 5.52 -14.53
N LYS A 330 11.97 5.57 -14.13
CA LYS A 330 13.01 6.33 -14.83
C LYS A 330 13.19 5.85 -16.27
N LEU A 331 13.25 4.53 -16.48
CA LEU A 331 13.40 3.92 -17.80
C LEU A 331 12.21 4.20 -18.71
N ILE A 332 10.97 4.10 -18.19
CA ILE A 332 9.76 4.45 -18.95
C ILE A 332 9.80 5.92 -19.37
N SER A 333 10.18 6.82 -18.45
CA SER A 333 10.28 8.24 -18.74
C SER A 333 11.29 8.56 -19.85
N MET A 334 12.51 8.00 -19.75
CA MET A 334 13.56 8.17 -20.76
C MET A 334 13.13 7.61 -22.12
N ALA A 335 12.54 6.41 -22.14
CA ALA A 335 12.08 5.76 -23.35
C ALA A 335 10.94 6.56 -24.04
N PHE A 336 10.02 7.12 -23.24
CA PHE A 336 8.97 8.00 -23.75
C PHE A 336 9.54 9.28 -24.39
N GLU A 337 10.66 9.79 -23.89
CA GLU A 337 11.39 10.92 -24.50
C GLU A 337 12.28 10.52 -25.68
N GLY A 338 12.33 9.23 -26.03
CA GLY A 338 13.05 8.69 -27.18
C GLY A 338 14.41 8.06 -26.87
N ASP A 339 14.87 8.05 -25.62
CA ASP A 339 16.09 7.32 -25.22
C ASP A 339 15.75 5.88 -24.78
N TRP A 340 15.84 4.96 -25.73
CA TRP A 340 15.52 3.55 -25.53
C TRP A 340 16.69 2.69 -25.02
N ARG A 341 17.92 3.22 -24.96
CA ARG A 341 19.14 2.40 -24.78
C ARG A 341 19.06 1.48 -23.56
N LEU A 342 18.73 2.05 -22.39
CA LEU A 342 18.65 1.28 -21.14
C LEU A 342 17.33 0.49 -21.02
N ALA A 343 16.27 0.95 -21.68
CA ALA A 343 14.96 0.27 -21.67
C ALA A 343 14.98 -1.02 -22.49
N ASP A 344 15.70 -1.04 -23.62
CA ASP A 344 15.89 -2.24 -24.43
C ASP A 344 16.66 -3.31 -23.65
N GLU A 345 17.75 -2.94 -22.96
CA GLU A 345 18.51 -3.85 -22.09
C GLU A 345 17.66 -4.43 -20.94
N TRP A 346 16.71 -3.66 -20.39
CA TRP A 346 15.90 -4.07 -19.23
C TRP A 346 15.01 -5.29 -19.51
N ASN A 347 14.45 -5.38 -20.72
CA ASN A 347 13.54 -6.45 -21.13
C ASN A 347 14.20 -7.50 -22.04
N GLU A 348 15.49 -7.38 -22.36
CA GLU A 348 16.23 -8.35 -23.16
C GLU A 348 16.38 -9.73 -22.47
N GLY A 349 16.39 -10.80 -23.27
CA GLY A 349 16.80 -12.13 -22.80
C GLY A 349 15.77 -12.92 -21.97
N THR A 350 14.48 -12.57 -22.01
CA THR A 350 13.42 -13.32 -21.30
C THR A 350 13.03 -14.63 -22.02
N VAL A 351 13.93 -15.63 -22.01
CA VAL A 351 13.66 -17.00 -22.52
C VAL A 351 12.54 -17.67 -21.74
N ASP A 352 11.63 -18.38 -22.41
CA ASP A 352 10.52 -19.12 -21.80
C ASP A 352 10.89 -19.79 -20.46
N PHE A 353 10.18 -19.41 -19.39
CA PHE A 353 10.43 -19.86 -18.02
C PHE A 353 9.12 -20.31 -17.39
N GLY A 354 9.16 -21.39 -16.59
CA GLY A 354 8.00 -21.86 -15.82
C GLY A 354 6.87 -22.52 -16.63
N LYS A 355 7.10 -22.90 -17.89
CA LYS A 355 6.14 -23.68 -18.69
C LYS A 355 6.34 -25.18 -18.45
N ASN A 356 5.25 -25.90 -18.20
CA ASN A 356 5.23 -27.36 -18.06
C ASN A 356 4.01 -27.91 -18.80
N ASP A 357 4.24 -28.55 -19.95
CA ASP A 357 3.16 -28.99 -20.84
C ASP A 357 2.33 -30.12 -20.23
N ASN A 358 2.95 -31.02 -19.44
CA ASN A 358 2.22 -32.07 -18.72
C ASN A 358 1.22 -31.50 -17.72
N VAL A 359 1.59 -30.42 -17.01
CA VAL A 359 0.68 -29.73 -16.09
C VAL A 359 -0.47 -29.06 -16.85
N ARG A 360 -0.17 -28.41 -17.98
CA ARG A 360 -1.19 -27.76 -18.81
C ARG A 360 -2.19 -28.77 -19.36
N GLU A 361 -1.71 -29.87 -19.91
CA GLU A 361 -2.54 -30.97 -20.40
C GLU A 361 -3.41 -31.57 -19.27
N ARG A 362 -2.84 -31.76 -18.07
CA ARG A 362 -3.59 -32.23 -16.91
C ARG A 362 -4.73 -31.28 -16.52
N ILE A 363 -4.48 -29.97 -16.55
CA ILE A 363 -5.50 -28.95 -16.23
C ILE A 363 -6.61 -28.95 -17.28
N THR A 364 -6.28 -29.01 -18.57
CA THR A 364 -7.29 -29.04 -19.65
C THR A 364 -8.16 -30.29 -19.62
N ASN A 365 -7.68 -31.38 -19.03
CA ASN A 365 -8.39 -32.65 -18.91
C ASN A 365 -9.22 -32.80 -17.61
N LEU A 366 -9.29 -31.76 -16.77
CA LEU A 366 -10.16 -31.76 -15.58
C LEU A 366 -11.63 -31.85 -15.98
N LYS A 367 -12.40 -32.64 -15.23
CA LYS A 367 -13.84 -32.86 -15.43
C LYS A 367 -14.60 -32.44 -14.17
N ASP A 368 -15.90 -32.20 -14.28
CA ASP A 368 -16.75 -31.81 -13.14
C ASP A 368 -16.63 -32.77 -11.95
N LYS A 369 -16.47 -34.07 -12.22
CA LYS A 369 -16.27 -35.11 -11.19
C LYS A 369 -15.01 -34.90 -10.35
N ASP A 370 -13.99 -34.20 -10.84
CA ASP A 370 -12.74 -33.96 -10.11
C ASP A 370 -12.92 -32.87 -9.03
N PHE A 371 -13.99 -32.08 -9.13
CA PHE A 371 -14.39 -31.07 -8.15
C PHE A 371 -15.50 -31.59 -7.21
N GLN A 372 -15.92 -32.83 -7.36
CA GLN A 372 -16.97 -33.46 -6.57
C GLN A 372 -16.39 -34.61 -5.74
N ARG A 373 -16.83 -34.69 -4.48
CA ARG A 373 -16.51 -35.85 -3.62
C ARG A 373 -17.30 -37.07 -4.10
N HIS A 374 -16.75 -38.27 -3.92
CA HIS A 374 -17.37 -39.53 -4.37
C HIS A 374 -18.78 -39.81 -3.81
N CYS A 375 -19.10 -39.27 -2.63
CA CYS A 375 -20.43 -39.33 -2.04
C CYS A 375 -20.73 -38.04 -1.29
N ASP A 376 -22.00 -37.83 -0.93
CA ASP A 376 -22.48 -36.64 -0.24
C ASP A 376 -21.95 -36.51 1.20
N TYR A 377 -22.30 -35.41 1.87
CA TYR A 377 -21.86 -35.18 3.24
C TYR A 377 -22.40 -36.22 4.22
N THR A 378 -23.66 -36.63 4.08
CA THR A 378 -24.34 -37.56 4.99
C THR A 378 -23.63 -38.92 5.02
N GLU A 379 -23.32 -39.46 3.85
CA GLU A 379 -22.60 -40.73 3.75
C GLU A 379 -21.15 -40.61 4.26
N ARG A 380 -20.46 -39.51 3.93
CA ARG A 380 -19.09 -39.26 4.43
C ARG A 380 -19.06 -39.12 5.95
N TYR A 381 -20.03 -38.42 6.53
CA TYR A 381 -20.12 -38.20 7.98
C TYR A 381 -20.27 -39.53 8.71
N ARG A 382 -21.17 -40.42 8.25
CA ARG A 382 -21.32 -41.78 8.81
C ARG A 382 -20.01 -42.57 8.72
N LYS A 383 -19.39 -42.62 7.54
CA LYS A 383 -18.11 -43.35 7.33
C LYS A 383 -16.98 -42.79 8.20
N GLN A 384 -16.88 -41.47 8.34
CA GLN A 384 -15.88 -40.83 9.20
C GLN A 384 -16.12 -41.11 10.68
N GLY A 385 -17.38 -41.14 11.11
CA GLY A 385 -17.76 -41.51 12.47
C GLY A 385 -17.30 -42.92 12.84
N GLU A 386 -17.47 -43.89 11.93
CA GLU A 386 -17.01 -45.28 12.11
C GLU A 386 -15.48 -45.40 12.21
N ILE A 387 -14.73 -44.55 11.48
CA ILE A 387 -13.26 -44.60 11.46
C ILE A 387 -12.66 -43.89 12.68
N LEU A 388 -13.12 -42.67 12.97
CA LEU A 388 -12.46 -41.78 13.92
C LEU A 388 -12.99 -41.94 15.35
N ASN A 389 -14.24 -42.41 15.50
CA ASN A 389 -14.93 -42.60 16.79
C ASN A 389 -14.75 -41.41 17.74
N LEU A 390 -14.89 -40.19 17.20
CA LEU A 390 -14.72 -38.96 17.98
C LEU A 390 -15.84 -38.80 19.01
N PRO A 391 -15.54 -38.29 20.22
CA PRO A 391 -16.58 -37.98 21.20
C PRO A 391 -17.45 -36.81 20.72
N LEU A 392 -18.59 -36.60 21.37
CA LEU A 392 -19.31 -35.34 21.25
C LEU A 392 -18.40 -34.19 21.68
N PHE A 393 -18.40 -33.10 20.90
CA PHE A 393 -17.52 -31.95 21.07
C PHE A 393 -16.02 -32.32 21.02
N PRO A 394 -15.55 -32.90 19.90
CA PRO A 394 -14.13 -33.21 19.78
C PRO A 394 -13.33 -31.92 19.83
N THR A 395 -12.26 -31.93 20.63
CA THR A 395 -11.35 -30.80 20.73
C THR A 395 -10.18 -30.99 19.76
N THR A 396 -9.75 -29.89 19.16
CA THR A 396 -8.58 -29.87 18.29
C THR A 396 -7.94 -28.49 18.34
N THR A 397 -6.74 -28.37 17.79
CA THR A 397 -6.10 -27.07 17.52
C THR A 397 -6.10 -26.82 16.00
N ILE A 398 -5.94 -25.57 15.59
CA ILE A 398 -5.92 -25.21 14.16
C ILE A 398 -4.59 -25.62 13.50
N GLY A 399 -3.50 -25.73 14.27
CA GLY A 399 -2.19 -26.11 13.73
C GLY A 399 -1.01 -25.71 14.61
N SER A 400 -0.26 -24.69 14.20
CA SER A 400 1.09 -24.37 14.71
C SER A 400 1.17 -24.09 16.21
N PHE A 401 2.25 -24.59 16.83
CA PHE A 401 2.69 -24.23 18.19
C PHE A 401 3.82 -23.18 18.15
N PRO A 402 4.14 -22.50 19.28
CA PRO A 402 5.23 -21.53 19.36
C PRO A 402 6.57 -22.09 18.86
N GLN A 403 7.22 -21.37 17.96
CA GLN A 403 8.57 -21.72 17.47
C GLN A 403 9.62 -20.98 18.29
N ASP A 404 10.24 -21.69 19.24
CA ASP A 404 11.29 -21.16 20.08
C ASP A 404 12.60 -20.86 19.32
N ASN A 405 13.56 -20.26 20.03
CA ASN A 405 14.86 -19.91 19.48
C ASN A 405 15.68 -21.14 19.08
N GLU A 406 15.48 -22.29 19.74
CA GLU A 406 16.19 -23.52 19.44
C GLU A 406 15.75 -24.10 18.10
N VAL A 407 14.44 -24.16 17.84
CA VAL A 407 13.85 -24.58 16.56
C VAL A 407 14.29 -23.66 15.44
N ARG A 408 14.27 -22.34 15.67
CA ARG A 408 14.75 -21.35 14.68
C ARG A 408 16.24 -21.56 14.38
N ARG A 409 17.07 -21.76 15.41
CA ARG A 409 18.51 -22.01 15.28
C ARG A 409 18.80 -23.32 14.54
N LYS A 410 18.15 -24.43 14.93
CA LYS A 410 18.29 -25.73 14.27
C LYS A 410 17.88 -25.64 12.80
N ARG A 411 16.75 -25.00 12.48
CA ARG A 411 16.32 -24.77 11.09
C ARG A 411 17.34 -23.96 10.30
N TYR A 412 17.92 -22.92 10.90
CA TYR A 412 18.99 -22.14 10.27
C TYR A 412 20.25 -23.01 10.01
N LEU A 413 20.69 -23.78 11.00
CA LEU A 413 21.85 -24.66 10.87
C LEU A 413 21.64 -25.74 9.80
N SER A 414 20.46 -26.36 9.75
CA SER A 414 20.08 -27.35 8.75
C SER A 414 20.10 -26.76 7.33
N ARG A 415 19.50 -25.57 7.14
CA ARG A 415 19.55 -24.83 5.85
C ARG A 415 20.98 -24.46 5.42
N LYS A 416 21.91 -24.31 6.36
CA LYS A 416 23.34 -24.05 6.10
C LYS A 416 24.16 -25.35 5.99
N GLY A 417 23.54 -26.54 6.04
CA GLY A 417 24.22 -27.82 5.99
C GLY A 417 25.11 -28.12 7.21
N LYS A 418 24.93 -27.40 8.32
CA LYS A 418 25.73 -27.57 9.56
C LYS A 418 25.22 -28.67 10.47
N ILE A 419 23.99 -29.14 10.25
CA ILE A 419 23.40 -30.31 10.91
C ILE A 419 22.63 -31.10 9.85
N ASN A 420 22.64 -32.42 9.97
CA ASN A 420 21.86 -33.32 9.12
C ASN A 420 20.46 -33.54 9.72
N ASN A 421 19.53 -34.01 8.89
CA ASN A 421 18.16 -34.35 9.30
C ASN A 421 18.12 -35.51 10.29
#